data_AF-A0A6B2DGJ6-F1
#
_entry.id   AF-A0A6B2DGJ6-F1
#
_cell.length_a   1.000
_cell.length_b   1.000
_cell.length_c   1.000
_cell.angle_alpha   90.00
_cell.angle_beta   90.00
_cell.angle_gamma   90.00
#
_symmetry.space_group_name_H-M   'P 1'
#
loop_
_entity.id
_entity.type
_entity.pdbx_description
1 polymer ?
#
loop_
_entity_poly.entity_id
_entity_poly.type
_entity_poly.pdbx_seq_one_letter_code
_entity_poly.pdbx_strand_id
1 'polypeptide(L)'
;MPRFALLLVLLLTAGCTGSPDTRGPFPAGGDLVRDAATSFAAVRSVHFAAGVNGVLPGFPLRQIEGDATLDGGSGATGTADVQVGDGHTKFRFTARKDEITTEPEVGRLPEMYTVGAFLGPSAGLKRLLDGVTDAKTEGKENVDGAAALRVGGKVPAAVAHGVLPQVTEDVIVKVWVSADGPRRFARLWAQIPPAGDHLSPVMIELSLTRQNEPVDLG
;
A
#
# COMPACT_ATOMS: atom_id res chain seq x y z
N MET A 1 47.61 -17.40 37.22
CA MET A 1 47.77 -16.58 36.00
C MET A 1 46.38 -16.17 35.55
N PRO A 2 46.15 -14.88 35.29
CA PRO A 2 44.83 -14.26 35.37
C PRO A 2 43.93 -14.62 34.19
N ARG A 3 42.65 -14.71 34.53
CA ARG A 3 41.49 -14.84 33.66
C ARG A 3 41.30 -13.55 32.86
N PHE A 4 41.15 -13.61 31.55
CA PHE A 4 40.50 -12.54 30.79
C PHE A 4 39.39 -13.14 29.94
N ALA A 5 38.17 -12.91 30.41
CA ALA A 5 36.93 -13.30 29.79
C ALA A 5 36.71 -12.48 28.51
N LEU A 6 36.44 -13.18 27.42
CA LEU A 6 35.99 -12.60 26.15
C LEU A 6 34.52 -12.20 26.32
N LEU A 7 34.26 -10.90 26.49
CA LEU A 7 32.91 -10.33 26.60
C LEU A 7 32.38 -10.07 25.19
N LEU A 8 31.63 -11.03 24.65
CA LEU A 8 30.87 -10.89 23.41
C LEU A 8 29.53 -10.20 23.73
N VAL A 9 29.47 -8.87 23.61
CA VAL A 9 28.22 -8.11 23.72
C VAL A 9 27.48 -8.22 22.38
N LEU A 10 26.57 -9.19 22.25
CA LEU A 10 25.57 -9.17 21.19
C LEU A 10 24.52 -8.10 21.56
N LEU A 11 24.62 -6.93 20.90
CA LEU A 11 23.51 -5.97 20.83
C LEU A 11 22.41 -6.56 19.95
N LEU A 12 21.47 -7.27 20.57
CA LEU A 12 20.17 -7.55 19.99
C LEU A 12 19.40 -6.23 19.88
N THR A 13 19.58 -5.50 18.79
CA THR A 13 18.61 -4.48 18.36
C THR A 13 17.39 -5.21 17.80
N ALA A 14 16.60 -5.78 18.69
CA ALA A 14 15.23 -6.18 18.36
C ALA A 14 14.51 -4.90 17.92
N GLY A 15 14.20 -4.81 16.62
CA GLY A 15 13.41 -3.75 16.01
C GLY A 15 12.02 -3.71 16.61
N CYS A 16 11.91 -3.10 17.79
CA CYS A 16 10.64 -2.63 18.30
C CYS A 16 10.27 -1.44 17.41
N THR A 17 9.27 -1.62 16.56
CA THR A 17 8.51 -0.49 16.01
C THR A 17 8.12 0.40 17.20
N GLY A 18 8.76 1.57 17.30
CA GLY A 18 8.52 2.50 18.39
C GLY A 18 7.08 2.96 18.36
N SER A 19 6.47 3.12 19.54
CA SER A 19 5.12 3.70 19.62
C SER A 19 5.10 5.05 18.90
N PRO A 20 4.01 5.38 18.18
CA PRO A 20 3.90 6.63 17.44
C PRO A 20 4.19 7.84 18.34
N ASP A 21 4.99 8.80 17.87
CA ASP A 21 5.15 10.07 18.56
C ASP A 21 3.92 10.93 18.29
N THR A 22 3.09 11.11 19.30
CA THR A 22 1.84 11.87 19.24
C THR A 22 1.98 13.29 19.82
N ARG A 23 3.20 13.69 20.20
CA ARG A 23 3.49 15.00 20.78
C ARG A 23 3.60 16.03 19.65
N GLY A 24 2.47 16.65 19.33
CA GLY A 24 2.39 17.74 18.36
C GLY A 24 3.16 19.01 18.81
N PRO A 25 3.03 20.12 18.05
CA PRO A 25 2.04 20.36 17.00
C PRO A 25 2.37 19.64 15.69
N PHE A 26 1.34 19.16 15.00
CA PHE A 26 1.48 18.55 13.67
C PHE A 26 0.89 19.46 12.59
N PRO A 27 1.38 19.39 11.34
CA PRO A 27 0.72 20.00 10.19
C PRO A 27 -0.73 19.51 10.06
N ALA A 28 -1.58 20.30 9.41
CA ALA A 28 -2.95 19.90 9.13
C ALA A 28 -2.98 18.65 8.23
N GLY A 29 -3.78 17.65 8.61
CA GLY A 29 -3.83 16.37 7.90
C GLY A 29 -4.29 16.51 6.45
N GLY A 30 -5.27 17.38 6.21
CA GLY A 30 -5.76 17.67 4.86
C GLY A 30 -4.68 18.23 3.93
N ASP A 31 -3.77 19.07 4.44
CA ASP A 31 -2.66 19.60 3.64
C ASP A 31 -1.63 18.51 3.33
N LEU A 32 -1.29 17.67 4.32
CA LEU A 32 -0.37 16.55 4.12
C LEU A 32 -0.86 15.56 3.05
N VAL A 33 -2.15 15.21 3.08
CA VAL A 33 -2.72 14.27 2.09
C VAL A 33 -2.80 14.93 0.70
N ARG A 34 -3.11 16.23 0.61
CA ARG A 34 -3.10 16.97 -0.66
C ARG A 34 -1.70 17.05 -1.26
N ASP A 35 -0.69 17.33 -0.44
CA ASP A 35 0.71 17.34 -0.87
C ASP A 35 1.15 15.95 -1.33
N ALA A 36 0.72 14.90 -0.62
CA ALA A 36 0.94 13.51 -1.00
C ALA A 36 0.31 13.16 -2.34
N ALA A 37 -0.94 13.57 -2.58
CA ALA A 37 -1.60 13.37 -3.88
C ALA A 37 -0.86 14.08 -5.01
N THR A 38 -0.42 15.32 -4.77
CA THR A 38 0.33 16.13 -5.74
C THR A 38 1.66 15.48 -6.10
N SER A 39 2.41 15.04 -5.09
CA SER A 39 3.69 14.35 -5.23
C SER A 39 3.53 12.99 -5.91
N PHE A 40 2.48 12.24 -5.58
CA PHE A 40 2.19 10.93 -6.13
C PHE A 40 1.75 10.98 -7.59
N ALA A 41 1.10 12.05 -8.04
CA ALA A 41 0.71 12.24 -9.44
C ALA A 41 1.90 12.21 -10.42
N ALA A 42 3.09 12.54 -9.95
CA ALA A 42 4.34 12.50 -10.71
C ALA A 42 5.06 11.14 -10.66
N VAL A 43 4.54 10.16 -9.92
CA VAL A 43 5.16 8.84 -9.79
C VAL A 43 4.93 8.03 -11.06
N ARG A 44 6.02 7.52 -11.62
CA ARG A 44 6.06 6.77 -12.89
C ARG A 44 6.43 5.32 -12.67
N SER A 45 7.19 5.04 -11.62
CA SER A 45 7.53 3.69 -11.18
C SER A 45 7.48 3.60 -9.65
N VAL A 46 7.22 2.39 -9.13
CA VAL A 46 7.10 2.15 -7.69
C VAL A 46 7.32 0.68 -7.38
N HIS A 47 7.94 0.39 -6.25
CA HIS A 47 7.84 -0.91 -5.61
C HIS A 47 6.65 -0.91 -4.66
N PHE A 48 5.79 -1.91 -4.77
CA PHE A 48 4.57 -2.01 -4.00
C PHE A 48 4.52 -3.35 -3.27
N ALA A 49 3.97 -3.33 -2.07
CA ALA A 49 3.59 -4.53 -1.34
C ALA A 49 2.21 -4.28 -0.74
N ALA A 50 1.26 -5.17 -0.98
CA ALA A 50 -0.09 -5.06 -0.44
C ALA A 50 -0.59 -6.38 0.14
N GLY A 51 -1.43 -6.28 1.16
CA GLY A 51 -2.05 -7.40 1.85
C GLY A 51 -3.50 -7.13 2.16
N VAL A 52 -4.33 -8.17 2.10
CA VAL A 52 -5.75 -8.15 2.44
C VAL A 52 -5.97 -9.11 3.60
N ASN A 53 -6.53 -8.61 4.69
CA ASN A 53 -6.94 -9.40 5.83
C ASN A 53 -8.46 -9.38 5.95
N GLY A 54 -9.08 -10.54 5.80
CA GLY A 54 -10.53 -10.72 5.68
C GLY A 54 -10.93 -11.22 4.30
N VAL A 55 -12.23 -11.32 4.06
CA VAL A 55 -12.80 -11.79 2.79
C VAL A 55 -13.54 -10.64 2.14
N LEU A 56 -13.04 -10.17 1.00
CA LEU A 56 -13.71 -9.19 0.15
C LEU A 56 -14.34 -9.93 -1.05
N PRO A 57 -15.67 -10.07 -1.11
CA PRO A 57 -16.33 -10.79 -2.19
C PRO A 57 -15.94 -10.26 -3.57
N GLY A 58 -15.54 -11.15 -4.48
CA GLY A 58 -15.10 -10.77 -5.82
C GLY A 58 -13.69 -10.17 -5.89
N PHE A 59 -12.91 -10.20 -4.80
CA PHE A 59 -11.51 -9.78 -4.76
C PHE A 59 -10.65 -10.88 -4.12
N PRO A 60 -10.05 -11.78 -4.92
CA PRO A 60 -9.37 -12.96 -4.40
C PRO A 60 -7.97 -12.68 -3.86
N LEU A 61 -7.47 -11.44 -3.96
CA LEU A 61 -6.12 -11.09 -3.56
C LEU A 61 -5.95 -11.27 -2.04
N ARG A 62 -4.88 -11.96 -1.64
CA ARG A 62 -4.42 -12.05 -0.25
C ARG A 62 -3.18 -11.22 -0.03
N GLN A 63 -2.18 -11.39 -0.89
CA GLN A 63 -0.92 -10.65 -0.86
C GLN A 63 -0.39 -10.43 -2.28
N ILE A 64 0.25 -9.29 -2.52
CA ILE A 64 0.99 -9.02 -3.75
C ILE A 64 2.21 -8.16 -3.43
N GLU A 65 3.33 -8.44 -4.07
CA GLU A 65 4.55 -7.66 -3.95
C GLU A 65 5.26 -7.62 -5.29
N GLY A 66 5.73 -6.45 -5.70
CA GLY A 66 6.41 -6.32 -6.97
C GLY A 66 6.80 -4.89 -7.32
N ASP A 67 7.24 -4.74 -8.55
CA ASP A 67 7.62 -3.47 -9.15
C ASP A 67 6.65 -3.15 -10.28
N ALA A 68 6.23 -1.89 -10.35
CA ALA A 68 5.35 -1.38 -11.38
C ALA A 68 5.97 -0.15 -12.03
N THR A 69 5.77 0.00 -13.34
CA THR A 69 6.14 1.18 -14.09
C THR A 69 5.09 1.51 -15.13
N LEU A 70 4.88 2.80 -15.39
CA LEU A 70 4.08 3.28 -16.50
C LEU A 70 4.92 3.55 -17.75
N ASP A 71 6.24 3.49 -17.64
CA ASP A 71 7.15 3.71 -18.77
C ASP A 71 7.19 2.46 -19.65
N GLY A 72 7.59 2.60 -20.91
CA GLY A 72 7.72 1.45 -21.83
C GLY A 72 6.41 0.71 -22.16
N GLY A 73 5.25 1.33 -21.92
CA GLY A 73 3.94 0.75 -22.23
C GLY A 73 3.16 0.20 -21.04
N SER A 74 3.56 0.55 -19.81
CA SER A 74 2.92 0.12 -18.56
C SER A 74 3.06 -1.37 -18.27
N GLY A 75 3.61 -1.71 -17.13
CA GLY A 75 3.81 -3.09 -16.73
C GLY A 75 4.22 -3.26 -15.28
N ALA A 76 4.12 -4.49 -14.81
CA ALA A 76 4.52 -4.87 -13.46
C ALA A 76 5.09 -6.29 -13.45
N THR A 77 5.96 -6.58 -12.50
CA THR A 77 6.42 -7.93 -12.21
C THR A 77 6.50 -8.16 -10.72
N GLY A 78 6.30 -9.39 -10.27
CA GLY A 78 6.33 -9.69 -8.84
C GLY A 78 5.77 -11.05 -8.49
N THR A 79 5.28 -11.15 -7.25
CA THR A 79 4.61 -12.33 -6.71
C THR A 79 3.22 -11.96 -6.21
N ALA A 80 2.28 -12.88 -6.38
CA ALA A 80 0.93 -12.75 -5.85
C ALA A 80 0.52 -14.04 -5.12
N ASP A 81 -0.31 -13.88 -4.10
CA ASP A 81 -1.02 -14.94 -3.40
C ASP A 81 -2.52 -14.64 -3.49
N VAL A 82 -3.28 -15.55 -4.11
CA VAL A 82 -4.72 -15.39 -4.32
C VAL A 82 -5.49 -16.57 -3.73
N GLN A 83 -6.66 -16.29 -3.17
CA GLN A 83 -7.59 -17.28 -2.68
C GLN A 83 -8.28 -18.01 -3.85
N VAL A 84 -8.31 -19.34 -3.80
CA VAL A 84 -8.97 -20.21 -4.78
C VAL A 84 -9.74 -21.30 -4.04
N GLY A 85 -11.08 -21.21 -4.06
CA GLY A 85 -11.93 -22.06 -3.23
C GLY A 85 -11.57 -21.92 -1.74
N ASP A 86 -11.37 -23.05 -1.06
CA ASP A 86 -10.94 -23.08 0.35
C ASP A 86 -9.42 -22.93 0.54
N GLY A 87 -8.64 -22.96 -0.55
CA GLY A 87 -7.19 -22.86 -0.55
C GLY A 87 -6.66 -21.54 -1.13
N HIS A 88 -5.35 -21.47 -1.35
CA HIS A 88 -4.73 -20.32 -1.99
C HIS A 88 -3.58 -20.74 -2.89
N THR A 89 -3.21 -19.90 -3.84
CA THR A 89 -2.18 -20.16 -4.83
C THR A 89 -1.23 -18.98 -4.93
N LYS A 90 0.06 -19.28 -4.78
CA LYS A 90 1.17 -18.33 -4.97
C LYS A 90 1.77 -18.51 -6.35
N PHE A 91 2.01 -17.41 -7.04
CA PHE A 91 2.64 -17.42 -8.36
C PHE A 91 3.47 -16.14 -8.57
N ARG A 92 4.49 -16.23 -9.41
CA ARG A 92 5.12 -15.05 -10.03
C ARG A 92 4.26 -14.56 -11.16
N PHE A 93 4.26 -13.27 -11.41
CA PHE A 93 3.60 -12.68 -12.58
C PHE A 93 4.50 -11.67 -13.28
N THR A 94 4.32 -11.54 -14.59
CA THR A 94 4.79 -10.39 -15.37
C THR A 94 3.64 -9.90 -16.23
N ALA A 95 3.25 -8.65 -16.02
CA ALA A 95 2.18 -7.97 -16.75
C ALA A 95 2.79 -6.90 -17.66
N ARG A 96 2.42 -6.90 -18.94
CA ARG A 96 2.84 -5.89 -19.93
C ARG A 96 1.65 -5.56 -20.83
N LYS A 97 1.24 -4.29 -20.87
CA LYS A 97 0.04 -3.84 -21.59
C LYS A 97 -1.18 -4.69 -21.20
N ASP A 98 -1.55 -5.66 -22.03
CA ASP A 98 -2.73 -6.53 -21.88
C ASP A 98 -2.35 -8.02 -21.75
N GLU A 99 -1.07 -8.35 -21.67
CA GLU A 99 -0.57 -9.71 -21.51
C GLU A 99 -0.04 -9.93 -20.09
N ILE A 100 -0.43 -11.05 -19.49
CA ILE A 100 0.03 -11.47 -18.17
C ILE A 100 0.54 -12.91 -18.28
N THR A 101 1.80 -13.11 -17.94
CA THR A 101 2.39 -14.43 -17.77
C THR A 101 2.49 -14.74 -16.28
N THR A 102 2.31 -16.01 -15.92
CA THR A 102 2.38 -16.47 -14.53
C THR A 102 3.20 -17.75 -14.40
N GLU A 103 3.86 -17.90 -13.25
CA GLU A 103 4.65 -19.09 -12.92
C GLU A 103 4.39 -19.56 -11.48
N PRO A 104 3.82 -20.77 -11.27
CA PRO A 104 3.27 -21.66 -12.29
C PRO A 104 2.13 -20.99 -13.06
N GLU A 105 1.81 -21.51 -14.25
CA GLU A 105 0.66 -21.03 -15.01
C GLU A 105 -0.61 -21.21 -14.19
N VAL A 106 -1.23 -20.10 -13.80
CA VAL A 106 -2.57 -20.10 -13.23
C VAL A 106 -3.54 -19.85 -14.37
N GLY A 107 -4.71 -20.52 -14.34
CA GLY A 107 -5.75 -20.34 -15.36
C GLY A 107 -6.21 -18.88 -15.48
N ARG A 108 -7.24 -18.63 -16.29
CA ARG A 108 -7.73 -17.26 -16.53
C ARG A 108 -7.94 -16.50 -15.20
N LEU A 109 -7.08 -15.51 -14.98
CA LEU A 109 -7.24 -14.55 -13.89
C LEU A 109 -8.52 -13.71 -14.13
N PRO A 110 -9.21 -13.26 -13.08
CA PRO A 110 -10.26 -12.23 -13.24
C PRO A 110 -9.66 -11.01 -13.97
N GLU A 111 -10.50 -10.14 -14.50
CA GLU A 111 -10.02 -8.91 -15.15
C GLU A 111 -9.05 -8.19 -14.20
N MET A 112 -7.76 -8.23 -14.54
CA MET A 112 -6.69 -7.82 -13.65
C MET A 112 -6.58 -6.31 -13.73
N TYR A 113 -6.46 -5.68 -12.56
CA TYR A 113 -6.20 -4.26 -12.50
C TYR A 113 -4.88 -3.93 -13.19
N THR A 114 -4.94 -3.04 -14.18
CA THR A 114 -3.75 -2.56 -14.88
C THR A 114 -2.98 -1.58 -14.00
N VAL A 115 -1.67 -1.45 -14.20
CA VAL A 115 -0.85 -0.48 -13.45
C VAL A 115 -1.41 0.95 -13.63
N GLY A 116 -1.86 1.31 -14.83
CA GLY A 116 -2.49 2.60 -15.12
C GLY A 116 -3.80 2.85 -14.37
N ALA A 117 -4.48 1.81 -13.87
CA ALA A 117 -5.66 1.98 -13.02
C ALA A 117 -5.30 2.52 -11.64
N PHE A 118 -4.09 2.25 -11.12
CA PHE A 118 -3.65 2.68 -9.78
C PHE A 118 -2.62 3.81 -9.79
N LEU A 119 -1.70 3.80 -10.77
CA LEU A 119 -0.59 4.75 -10.86
C LEU A 119 -0.81 5.78 -11.96
N GLY A 120 -0.51 7.05 -11.67
CA GLY A 120 -0.60 8.16 -12.62
C GLY A 120 -1.48 9.32 -12.12
N PRO A 121 -1.51 10.44 -12.86
CA PRO A 121 -2.10 11.71 -12.40
C PRO A 121 -3.63 11.69 -12.29
N SER A 122 -4.28 10.66 -12.84
CA SER A 122 -5.73 10.48 -12.78
C SER A 122 -6.10 9.06 -12.37
N ALA A 123 -5.16 8.33 -11.75
CA ALA A 123 -5.33 6.95 -11.36
C ALA A 123 -5.90 6.81 -9.94
N GLY A 124 -6.31 5.59 -9.60
CA GLY A 124 -7.10 5.29 -8.41
C GLY A 124 -6.45 5.72 -7.10
N LEU A 125 -5.14 5.48 -6.90
CA LEU A 125 -4.48 5.84 -5.64
C LEU A 125 -4.40 7.35 -5.43
N LYS A 126 -4.18 8.13 -6.50
CA LYS A 126 -4.26 9.60 -6.40
C LYS A 126 -5.68 10.06 -6.11
N ARG A 127 -6.68 9.52 -6.82
CA ARG A 127 -8.10 9.83 -6.58
C ARG A 127 -8.52 9.51 -5.14
N LEU A 128 -8.02 8.42 -4.58
CA LEU A 128 -8.24 8.05 -3.18
C LEU A 128 -7.69 9.11 -2.24
N LEU A 129 -6.45 9.58 -2.45
CA LEU A 129 -5.85 10.65 -1.66
C LEU A 129 -6.63 11.97 -1.79
N ASP A 130 -7.02 12.36 -3.01
CA ASP A 130 -7.83 13.57 -3.24
C ASP A 130 -9.19 13.52 -2.52
N GLY A 131 -9.75 12.30 -2.34
CA GLY A 131 -11.04 12.07 -1.71
C GLY A 131 -11.01 11.86 -0.20
N VAL A 132 -9.84 11.97 0.46
CA VAL A 132 -9.78 11.84 1.91
C VAL A 132 -10.45 13.06 2.58
N THR A 133 -11.43 12.75 3.42
CA THR A 133 -12.19 13.69 4.24
C THR A 133 -11.86 13.47 5.72
N ASP A 134 -12.23 14.43 6.58
CA ASP A 134 -11.94 14.40 8.02
C ASP A 134 -10.45 14.18 8.38
N ALA A 135 -9.55 14.62 7.49
CA ALA A 135 -8.13 14.32 7.56
C ALA A 135 -7.47 14.97 8.79
N LYS A 136 -6.92 14.14 9.68
CA LYS A 136 -6.25 14.58 10.91
C LYS A 136 -4.90 13.88 11.05
N THR A 137 -3.85 14.66 11.30
CA THR A 137 -2.53 14.11 11.62
C THR A 137 -2.53 13.54 13.04
N GLU A 138 -2.24 12.25 13.17
CA GLU A 138 -2.37 11.49 14.40
C GLU A 138 -1.02 11.29 15.11
N GLY A 139 0.08 11.32 14.37
CA GLY A 139 1.42 11.20 14.95
C GLY A 139 2.52 11.04 13.91
N LYS A 140 3.76 11.02 14.38
CA LYS A 140 4.97 10.71 13.61
C LYS A 140 5.42 9.28 13.90
N GLU A 141 5.75 8.54 12.85
CA GLU A 141 6.16 7.13 12.91
C GLU A 141 7.37 6.88 12.01
N ASN A 142 8.05 5.76 12.23
CA ASN A 142 9.04 5.26 11.29
C ASN A 142 8.36 4.22 10.38
N VAL A 143 8.42 4.44 9.08
CA VAL A 143 7.90 3.56 8.03
C VAL A 143 9.08 3.17 7.16
N ASP A 144 9.44 1.89 7.22
CA ASP A 144 10.49 1.29 6.37
C ASP A 144 11.84 2.04 6.45
N GLY A 145 12.21 2.46 7.67
CA GLY A 145 13.45 3.19 7.95
C GLY A 145 13.35 4.71 7.82
N ALA A 146 12.25 5.25 7.28
CA ALA A 146 12.05 6.66 7.05
C ALA A 146 10.99 7.28 7.97
N ALA A 147 11.17 8.56 8.33
CA ALA A 147 10.18 9.29 9.12
C ALA A 147 8.93 9.62 8.28
N ALA A 148 7.75 9.30 8.82
CA ALA A 148 6.46 9.60 8.21
C ALA A 148 5.48 10.20 9.23
N LEU A 149 4.51 10.96 8.75
CA LEU A 149 3.36 11.46 9.50
C LEU A 149 2.15 10.61 9.12
N ARG A 150 1.51 10.01 10.13
CA ARG A 150 0.29 9.24 9.95
C ARG A 150 -0.92 10.17 10.00
N VAL A 151 -1.72 10.15 8.96
CA VAL A 151 -2.95 10.94 8.82
C VAL A 151 -4.13 9.99 8.76
N GLY A 152 -5.04 10.09 9.73
CA GLY A 152 -6.32 9.38 9.72
C GLY A 152 -7.39 10.18 8.96
N GLY A 153 -8.35 9.48 8.34
CA GLY A 153 -9.47 10.12 7.65
C GLY A 153 -10.48 9.09 7.13
N LYS A 154 -11.38 9.56 6.27
CA LYS A 154 -12.39 8.74 5.60
C LYS A 154 -12.40 8.98 4.10
N VAL A 155 -12.68 7.95 3.32
CA VAL A 155 -12.90 8.04 1.87
C VAL A 155 -14.35 7.66 1.58
N PRO A 156 -15.13 8.54 0.93
CA PRO A 156 -16.52 8.22 0.58
C PRO A 156 -16.63 6.99 -0.33
N ALA A 157 -17.68 6.21 -0.16
CA ALA A 157 -17.96 4.99 -0.92
C ALA A 157 -17.80 5.18 -2.44
N ALA A 158 -18.34 6.28 -3.00
CA ALA A 158 -18.25 6.57 -4.42
C ALA A 158 -16.81 6.76 -4.93
N VAL A 159 -15.93 7.34 -4.10
CA VAL A 159 -14.50 7.50 -4.43
C VAL A 159 -13.81 6.14 -4.33
N ALA A 160 -14.03 5.39 -3.24
CA ALA A 160 -13.42 4.09 -3.02
C ALA A 160 -13.83 3.07 -4.10
N HIS A 161 -15.11 3.07 -4.50
CA HIS A 161 -15.67 2.24 -5.56
C HIS A 161 -14.97 2.48 -6.92
N GLY A 162 -14.58 3.73 -7.19
CA GLY A 162 -13.83 4.08 -8.40
C GLY A 162 -12.37 3.57 -8.41
N VAL A 163 -11.89 3.02 -7.30
CA VAL A 163 -10.55 2.39 -7.16
C VAL A 163 -10.68 0.87 -7.09
N LEU A 164 -11.58 0.38 -6.24
CA LEU A 164 -11.90 -1.03 -6.07
C LEU A 164 -13.43 -1.21 -6.12
N PRO A 165 -14.01 -1.72 -7.21
CA PRO A 165 -15.46 -1.84 -7.39
C PRO A 165 -16.18 -2.68 -6.33
N GLN A 166 -15.47 -3.56 -5.63
CA GLN A 166 -16.01 -4.37 -4.52
C GLN A 166 -16.35 -3.52 -3.29
N VAL A 167 -15.82 -2.30 -3.19
CA VAL A 167 -16.08 -1.38 -2.08
C VAL A 167 -17.35 -0.58 -2.38
N THR A 168 -18.32 -0.69 -1.47
CA THR A 168 -19.65 -0.06 -1.59
C THR A 168 -20.00 0.82 -0.40
N GLU A 169 -19.14 0.86 0.62
CA GLU A 169 -19.30 1.61 1.85
C GLU A 169 -18.17 2.63 2.03
N ASP A 170 -18.38 3.61 2.90
CA ASP A 170 -17.34 4.57 3.28
C ASP A 170 -16.16 3.85 3.96
N VAL A 171 -14.94 4.18 3.56
CA VAL A 171 -13.72 3.51 4.01
C VAL A 171 -13.01 4.37 5.05
N ILE A 172 -12.62 3.77 6.17
CA ILE A 172 -11.72 4.42 7.13
C ILE A 172 -10.29 4.21 6.65
N VAL A 173 -9.51 5.29 6.54
CA VAL A 173 -8.13 5.22 6.04
C VAL A 173 -7.13 5.83 7.00
N LYS A 174 -5.91 5.30 6.95
CA LYS A 174 -4.71 5.92 7.47
C LYS A 174 -3.69 6.02 6.35
N VAL A 175 -3.16 7.21 6.13
CA VAL A 175 -2.16 7.51 5.12
C VAL A 175 -0.88 7.94 5.81
N TRP A 176 0.23 7.31 5.47
CA TRP A 176 1.55 7.75 5.92
C TRP A 176 2.20 8.59 4.84
N VAL A 177 2.50 9.83 5.19
CA VAL A 177 3.12 10.83 4.33
C VAL A 177 4.54 11.10 4.83
N SER A 178 5.55 11.15 3.96
CA SER A 178 6.92 11.43 4.39
C SER A 178 7.00 12.72 5.23
N ALA A 179 7.75 12.66 6.33
CA ALA A 179 7.89 13.77 7.27
C ALA A 179 8.63 14.98 6.68
N ASP A 180 9.40 14.75 5.63
CA ASP A 180 10.10 15.78 4.86
C ASP A 180 9.52 15.92 3.44
N GLY A 181 9.90 17.00 2.75
CA GLY A 181 9.59 17.18 1.34
C GLY A 181 10.19 16.04 0.48
N PRO A 182 9.51 15.58 -0.58
CA PRO A 182 8.34 16.18 -1.22
C PRO A 182 7.00 15.55 -0.76
N ARG A 183 6.83 15.19 0.51
CA ARG A 183 5.59 14.61 1.05
C ARG A 183 5.12 13.37 0.28
N ARG A 184 5.94 12.34 0.20
CA ARG A 184 5.63 11.10 -0.53
C ARG A 184 4.52 10.31 0.17
N PHE A 185 3.61 9.73 -0.59
CA PHE A 185 2.63 8.73 -0.13
C PHE A 185 3.35 7.40 0.10
N ALA A 186 3.65 7.05 1.35
CA ALA A 186 4.50 5.91 1.69
C ALA A 186 3.71 4.65 2.02
N ARG A 187 2.56 4.79 2.70
CA ARG A 187 1.74 3.65 3.13
C ARG A 187 0.27 4.05 3.22
N LEU A 188 -0.60 3.09 2.95
CA LEU A 188 -2.04 3.13 3.21
C LEU A 188 -2.43 1.94 4.06
N TRP A 189 -3.27 2.20 5.05
CA TRP A 189 -4.09 1.21 5.70
C TRP A 189 -5.54 1.62 5.48
N ALA A 190 -6.38 0.69 5.05
CA ALA A 190 -7.79 0.92 4.77
C ALA A 190 -8.62 -0.14 5.48
N GLN A 191 -9.69 0.29 6.13
CA GLN A 191 -10.70 -0.57 6.73
C GLN A 191 -11.99 -0.40 5.95
N ILE A 192 -12.38 -1.46 5.26
CA ILE A 192 -13.66 -1.55 4.56
C ILE A 192 -14.68 -2.14 5.55
N PRO A 193 -15.77 -1.41 5.85
CA PRO A 193 -16.84 -1.94 6.68
C PRO A 193 -17.41 -3.23 6.09
N PRO A 194 -17.87 -4.17 6.93
CA PRO A 194 -18.54 -5.35 6.44
C PRO A 194 -19.86 -4.99 5.75
N ALA A 195 -20.23 -5.74 4.69
CA ALA A 195 -21.52 -5.57 4.02
C ALA A 195 -22.74 -6.02 4.87
N GLY A 196 -22.51 -6.54 6.09
CA GLY A 196 -23.57 -6.94 7.00
C GLY A 196 -23.07 -7.13 8.44
N ASP A 197 -24.00 -7.05 9.40
CA ASP A 197 -23.72 -6.91 10.84
C ASP A 197 -22.93 -8.06 11.48
N HIS A 198 -22.86 -9.22 10.82
CA HIS A 198 -22.20 -10.43 11.34
C HIS A 198 -20.85 -10.73 10.70
N LEU A 199 -20.38 -9.86 9.79
CA LEU A 199 -19.10 -10.04 9.11
C LEU A 199 -18.03 -9.14 9.75
N SER A 200 -16.80 -9.62 9.74
CA SER A 200 -15.64 -8.81 10.14
C SER A 200 -15.31 -7.81 9.03
N PRO A 201 -14.81 -6.61 9.39
CA PRO A 201 -14.33 -5.65 8.40
C PRO A 201 -13.10 -6.21 7.66
N VAL A 202 -12.90 -5.78 6.41
CA VAL A 202 -11.73 -6.16 5.61
C VAL A 202 -10.66 -5.09 5.72
N MET A 203 -9.44 -5.47 6.10
CA MET A 203 -8.30 -4.58 6.14
C MET A 203 -7.47 -4.74 4.86
N ILE A 204 -7.07 -3.61 4.27
CA ILE A 204 -6.10 -3.57 3.19
C ILE A 204 -4.92 -2.73 3.64
N GLU A 205 -3.73 -3.28 3.52
CA GLU A 205 -2.47 -2.56 3.71
C GLU A 205 -1.74 -2.46 2.38
N LEU A 206 -1.17 -1.31 2.08
CA LEU A 206 -0.36 -1.04 0.90
C LEU A 206 0.86 -0.21 1.32
N SER A 207 2.05 -0.71 1.04
CA SER A 207 3.32 0.01 1.16
C SER A 207 3.84 0.37 -0.22
N LEU A 208 4.40 1.57 -0.36
CA LEU A 208 4.94 2.12 -1.59
C LEU A 208 6.35 2.65 -1.33
N THR A 209 7.35 1.98 -1.91
CA THR A 209 8.76 2.35 -1.80
C THR A 209 9.39 2.50 -3.19
N ARG A 210 10.65 2.96 -3.25
CA ARG A 210 11.40 3.09 -4.51
C ARG A 210 10.66 3.87 -5.62
N GLN A 211 9.90 4.91 -5.23
CA GLN A 211 9.13 5.73 -6.17
C GLN A 211 10.06 6.47 -7.14
N ASN A 212 9.82 6.33 -8.44
CA ASN A 212 10.63 6.87 -9.54
C ASN A 212 12.05 6.29 -9.65
N GLU A 213 12.32 5.13 -9.05
CA GLU A 213 13.52 4.37 -9.33
C GLU A 213 13.36 3.53 -10.61
N PRO A 214 14.42 3.25 -11.37
CA PRO A 214 14.35 2.36 -12.53
C PRO A 214 13.76 1.00 -12.16
N VAL A 215 12.86 0.50 -13.01
CA VAL A 215 12.25 -0.83 -12.87
C VAL A 215 12.66 -1.68 -14.06
N ASP A 216 13.16 -2.87 -13.76
CA ASP A 216 13.37 -3.93 -14.75
C ASP A 216 12.20 -4.92 -14.66
N LEU A 217 11.54 -5.17 -15.80
CA LEU A 217 10.43 -6.11 -15.89
C LEU A 217 10.88 -7.49 -16.39
N GLY A 218 12.19 -7.73 -16.53
CA GLY A 218 12.79 -8.97 -17.04
C GLY A 218 13.03 -9.00 -18.55
#